data_AF-A0A369Z0C3-F1
#
_entry.id   AF-A0A369Z0C3-F1
#
_cell.length_a   1.000
_cell.length_b   1.000
_cell.length_c   1.000
_cell.angle_alpha   90.00
_cell.angle_beta   90.00
_cell.angle_gamma   90.00
#
_symmetry.space_group_name_H-M   'P 1'
#
loop_
_entity.id
_entity.type
_entity.pdbx_description
1 polymer ?
#
loop_
_entity_poly.entity_id
_entity_poly.type
_entity_poly.pdbx_seq_one_letter_code
_entity_poly.pdbx_strand_id
1 'polypeptide(L)'
;MASINHRRNAVLGAAFLMATSAIGPGFLTQTATFTNTLLASFGFVILLSILLDIGAQLNIWRIVVVSGKRAQDISNAVFPGAGYFLASLIVMGGLAFNIGNVGGAGLGLNSIFGIASETGAVISGIIAILIFLRKEAGLLMDRFAQLMGFIMIALTLYVMFKTEPPVVEAAYRTFIPEQVDPIAIVTLVGGTVGGYITFAGAHRLLDAGIQGEKAMAEVSRSSVSAILIASTMRVVLFLAVLGVVAKGIPLNPKNPAETPFEYVAGHFGQILFGVVIWAASITSVIGAAYTSVSFLTSLCPTIERNRNCWIIGFIVVSTAVLVTVGKPAAVLVFVGTLNGLILPIALALILLAAYRSNIVGSYKHPICLAFAGWFVVIIMAILSGKTIISYVSSFVS
;
A
#
# COMPACT_ATOMS: atom_id res chain seq x y z
N MET A 1 -11.38 -29.32 -5.51
CA MET A 1 -11.90 -28.32 -4.55
C MET A 1 -10.93 -28.22 -3.40
N ALA A 2 -10.51 -27.02 -3.02
CA ALA A 2 -9.74 -26.82 -1.79
C ALA A 2 -10.55 -27.27 -0.57
N SER A 3 -9.90 -27.93 0.40
CA SER A 3 -10.49 -28.22 1.71
C SER A 3 -10.99 -26.93 2.37
N ILE A 4 -12.09 -26.99 3.15
CA ILE A 4 -12.68 -25.84 3.86
C ILE A 4 -11.61 -25.10 4.69
N ASN A 5 -10.71 -25.84 5.35
CA ASN A 5 -9.62 -25.26 6.14
C ASN A 5 -8.58 -24.55 5.25
N HIS A 6 -8.25 -25.13 4.09
CA HIS A 6 -7.34 -24.51 3.12
C HIS A 6 -7.93 -23.21 2.57
N ARG A 7 -9.24 -23.22 2.27
CA ARG A 7 -9.97 -22.06 1.74
C ARG A 7 -10.04 -20.92 2.77
N ARG A 8 -10.35 -21.21 4.03
CA ARG A 8 -10.35 -20.22 5.12
C ARG A 8 -8.97 -19.60 5.34
N ASN A 9 -7.92 -20.42 5.32
CA ASN A 9 -6.54 -19.95 5.50
C ASN A 9 -6.08 -19.09 4.32
N ALA A 10 -6.46 -19.42 3.08
CA ALA A 10 -6.15 -18.63 1.90
C ALA A 10 -6.85 -17.25 1.92
N VAL A 11 -8.11 -17.20 2.35
CA VAL A 11 -8.87 -15.95 2.52
C VAL A 11 -8.23 -15.05 3.57
N LEU A 12 -7.93 -15.58 4.76
CA LEU A 12 -7.24 -14.82 5.80
C LEU A 12 -5.84 -14.39 5.34
N GLY A 13 -5.11 -15.28 4.66
CA GLY A 13 -3.79 -14.99 4.10
C GLY A 13 -3.81 -13.87 3.07
N ALA A 14 -4.81 -13.83 2.18
CA ALA A 14 -4.97 -12.76 1.21
C ALA A 14 -5.28 -11.41 1.87
N ALA A 15 -6.15 -11.40 2.88
CA ALA A 15 -6.46 -10.20 3.64
C ALA A 15 -5.24 -9.67 4.39
N PHE A 16 -4.50 -10.55 5.06
CA PHE A 16 -3.30 -10.19 5.81
C PHE A 16 -2.16 -9.74 4.89
N LEU A 17 -1.95 -10.42 3.76
CA LEU A 17 -0.94 -10.03 2.76
C LEU A 17 -1.21 -8.63 2.23
N MET A 18 -2.45 -8.31 1.88
CA MET A 18 -2.80 -6.97 1.44
C MET A 18 -2.62 -5.95 2.58
N ALA A 19 -3.15 -6.23 3.77
CA ALA A 19 -3.06 -5.31 4.91
C ALA A 19 -1.60 -5.01 5.28
N THR A 20 -0.74 -6.03 5.34
CA THR A 20 0.70 -5.86 5.61
C THR A 20 1.42 -5.13 4.48
N SER A 21 1.03 -5.34 3.22
CA SER A 21 1.57 -4.57 2.09
C SER A 21 1.18 -3.10 2.16
N ALA A 22 -0.02 -2.80 2.66
CA ALA A 22 -0.48 -1.44 2.89
C ALA A 22 0.18 -0.80 4.12
N ILE A 23 0.37 -1.53 5.23
CA ILE A 23 1.05 -1.04 6.46
C ILE A 23 2.57 -1.14 6.30
N GLY A 24 3.10 -0.44 5.29
CA GLY A 24 4.52 -0.34 5.01
C GLY A 24 5.16 0.97 5.51
N PRO A 25 6.43 1.25 5.15
CA PRO A 25 7.09 2.51 5.50
C PRO A 25 6.38 3.75 4.95
N GLY A 26 5.70 3.62 3.80
CA GLY A 26 4.92 4.69 3.18
C GLY A 26 3.75 5.08 4.05
N PHE A 27 3.00 4.10 4.55
CA PHE A 27 1.90 4.30 5.49
C PHE A 27 2.34 5.08 6.73
N LEU A 28 3.46 4.68 7.33
CA LEU A 28 3.96 5.30 8.55
C LEU A 28 4.34 6.77 8.30
N THR A 29 5.16 7.00 7.27
CA THR A 29 5.66 8.32 6.88
C THR A 29 4.55 9.25 6.42
N GLN A 30 3.61 8.77 5.60
CA GLN A 30 2.47 9.56 5.10
C GLN A 30 1.56 9.96 6.26
N THR A 31 1.24 9.02 7.15
CA THR A 31 0.44 9.31 8.35
C THR A 31 1.10 10.39 9.19
N ALA A 32 2.40 10.26 9.47
CA ALA A 32 3.13 11.25 10.25
C ALA A 32 3.18 12.63 9.56
N THR A 33 3.50 12.64 8.27
CA THR A 33 3.63 13.88 7.47
C THR A 33 2.32 14.64 7.39
N PHE A 34 1.22 13.97 7.03
CA PHE A 34 -0.07 14.64 6.87
C PHE A 34 -0.74 14.96 8.21
N THR A 35 -0.45 14.19 9.28
CA THR A 35 -0.89 14.60 10.62
C THR A 35 -0.17 15.88 11.06
N ASN A 36 1.09 16.06 10.70
CA ASN A 36 1.82 17.29 11.02
C ASN A 36 1.28 18.51 10.25
N THR A 37 0.81 18.34 9.01
CA THR A 37 0.29 19.46 8.22
C THR A 37 -1.19 19.75 8.46
N LEU A 38 -2.01 18.72 8.64
CA LEU A 38 -3.47 18.86 8.75
C LEU A 38 -3.99 18.73 10.18
N LEU A 39 -3.13 18.34 11.13
CA LEU A 39 -3.49 18.10 12.54
C LEU A 39 -4.73 17.20 12.63
N ALA A 40 -5.71 17.56 13.47
CA ALA A 40 -6.93 16.80 13.64
C ALA A 40 -7.77 16.66 12.36
N SER A 41 -7.66 17.59 11.39
CA SER A 41 -8.37 17.51 10.11
C SER A 41 -7.91 16.33 9.25
N PHE A 42 -6.74 15.74 9.54
CA PHE A 42 -6.30 14.52 8.87
C PHE A 42 -7.25 13.34 9.10
N GLY A 43 -8.02 13.35 10.20
CA GLY A 43 -9.06 12.35 10.44
C GLY A 43 -10.08 12.25 9.30
N PHE A 44 -10.44 13.38 8.67
CA PHE A 44 -11.35 13.40 7.52
C PHE A 44 -10.73 12.72 6.29
N VAL A 45 -9.44 12.96 6.05
CA VAL A 45 -8.68 12.30 4.96
C VAL A 45 -8.66 10.79 5.18
N ILE A 46 -8.43 10.34 6.42
CA ILE A 46 -8.47 8.91 6.77
C ILE A 46 -9.87 8.34 6.51
N LEU A 47 -10.94 8.97 7.01
CA LEU A 47 -12.30 8.50 6.81
C LEU A 47 -12.65 8.39 5.32
N LEU A 48 -12.34 9.42 4.54
CA LEU A 48 -12.60 9.42 3.10
C LEU A 48 -11.79 8.32 2.39
N SER A 49 -10.51 8.13 2.75
CA SER A 49 -9.68 7.03 2.23
C SER A 49 -10.35 5.69 2.50
N ILE A 50 -10.82 5.42 3.72
CA ILE A 50 -11.48 4.15 4.08
C ILE A 50 -12.68 3.87 3.17
N LEU A 51 -13.53 4.88 2.94
CA LEU A 51 -14.72 4.74 2.11
C LEU A 51 -14.36 4.47 0.64
N LEU A 52 -13.38 5.21 0.11
CA LEU A 52 -12.90 5.03 -1.27
C LEU A 52 -12.21 3.67 -1.45
N ASP A 53 -11.41 3.26 -0.47
CA ASP A 53 -10.67 1.99 -0.47
C ASP A 53 -11.63 0.79 -0.46
N ILE A 54 -12.67 0.81 0.40
CA ILE A 54 -13.70 -0.24 0.43
C ILE A 54 -14.42 -0.32 -0.92
N GLY A 55 -14.80 0.83 -1.49
CA GLY A 55 -15.48 0.91 -2.79
C GLY A 55 -14.63 0.34 -3.92
N ALA A 56 -13.35 0.73 -4.02
CA ALA A 56 -12.43 0.22 -5.03
C ALA A 56 -12.18 -1.29 -4.86
N GLN A 57 -11.84 -1.71 -3.63
CA GLN A 57 -11.35 -3.06 -3.38
C GLN A 57 -12.46 -4.11 -3.54
N LEU A 58 -13.68 -3.83 -3.09
CA LEU A 58 -14.84 -4.71 -3.30
C LEU A 58 -15.10 -4.96 -4.78
N ASN A 59 -15.05 -3.92 -5.60
CA ASN A 59 -15.28 -4.03 -7.03
C ASN A 59 -14.17 -4.85 -7.69
N ILE A 60 -12.91 -4.45 -7.48
CA ILE A 60 -11.77 -5.08 -8.14
C ILE A 60 -11.67 -6.56 -7.77
N TRP A 61 -11.75 -6.90 -6.48
CA TRP A 61 -11.57 -8.29 -6.05
C TRP A 61 -12.69 -9.18 -6.56
N ARG A 62 -13.94 -8.74 -6.52
CA ARG A 62 -15.07 -9.55 -7.01
C ARG A 62 -14.96 -9.80 -8.51
N ILE A 63 -14.65 -8.77 -9.30
CA ILE A 63 -14.56 -8.89 -10.76
C ILE A 63 -13.35 -9.74 -11.17
N VAL A 64 -12.21 -9.55 -10.53
CA VAL A 64 -11.00 -10.37 -10.77
C VAL A 64 -11.27 -11.84 -10.42
N VAL A 65 -11.77 -12.11 -9.22
CA VAL A 65 -11.98 -13.48 -8.74
C VAL A 65 -13.10 -14.19 -9.52
N VAL A 66 -14.18 -13.51 -9.90
CA VAL A 66 -15.26 -14.14 -10.67
C VAL A 66 -14.84 -14.47 -12.10
N SER A 67 -14.00 -13.63 -12.71
CA SER A 67 -13.49 -13.86 -14.06
C SER A 67 -12.48 -15.00 -14.14
N GLY A 68 -11.82 -15.34 -13.02
CA GLY A 68 -10.70 -16.29 -12.99
C GLY A 68 -9.45 -15.81 -13.74
N LYS A 69 -9.39 -14.54 -14.14
CA LYS A 69 -8.32 -13.94 -14.95
C LYS A 69 -7.57 -12.89 -14.15
N ARG A 70 -6.29 -12.66 -14.47
CA ARG A 70 -5.54 -11.54 -13.88
C ARG A 70 -6.00 -10.21 -14.48
N ALA A 71 -5.71 -9.12 -13.78
CA ALA A 71 -6.28 -7.80 -14.10
C ALA A 71 -5.84 -7.26 -15.47
N GLN A 72 -4.60 -7.52 -15.86
CA GLN A 72 -4.10 -7.20 -17.20
C GLN A 72 -4.83 -7.99 -18.29
N ASP A 73 -5.15 -9.26 -18.05
CA ASP A 73 -5.85 -10.10 -19.03
C ASP A 73 -7.32 -9.70 -19.15
N ILE A 74 -7.96 -9.35 -18.02
CA ILE A 74 -9.31 -8.75 -18.00
C ILE A 74 -9.31 -7.47 -18.84
N SER A 75 -8.37 -6.57 -18.58
CA SER A 75 -8.29 -5.28 -19.26
C SER A 75 -8.07 -5.45 -20.77
N ASN A 76 -7.23 -6.41 -21.18
CA ASN A 76 -7.03 -6.71 -22.59
C ASN A 76 -8.28 -7.31 -23.26
N ALA A 77 -9.11 -8.03 -22.51
CA ALA A 77 -10.39 -8.52 -22.99
C ALA A 77 -11.48 -7.43 -23.05
N VAL A 78 -11.31 -6.32 -22.31
CA VAL A 78 -12.16 -5.13 -22.43
C VAL A 78 -11.80 -4.34 -23.70
N PHE A 79 -10.53 -3.98 -23.86
CA PHE A 79 -10.02 -3.35 -25.07
C PHE A 79 -8.67 -3.96 -25.45
N PRO A 80 -8.45 -4.35 -26.72
CA PRO A 80 -7.13 -4.79 -27.18
C PRO A 80 -6.07 -3.73 -26.87
N GLY A 81 -4.97 -4.13 -26.23
CA GLY A 81 -3.88 -3.22 -25.84
C GLY A 81 -4.03 -2.63 -24.43
N ALA A 82 -5.23 -2.57 -23.85
CA ALA A 82 -5.43 -2.00 -22.51
C ALA A 82 -4.77 -2.83 -21.40
N GLY A 83 -4.58 -4.13 -21.60
CA GLY A 83 -3.82 -4.98 -20.68
C GLY A 83 -2.35 -4.59 -20.59
N TYR A 84 -1.72 -4.32 -21.74
CA TYR A 84 -0.33 -3.85 -21.80
C TYR A 84 -0.18 -2.47 -21.16
N PHE A 85 -1.13 -1.57 -21.43
CA PHE A 85 -1.16 -0.24 -20.83
C PHE A 85 -1.29 -0.32 -19.31
N LEU A 86 -2.25 -1.10 -18.80
CA LEU A 86 -2.43 -1.29 -17.36
C LEU A 86 -1.20 -1.94 -16.71
N ALA A 87 -0.64 -2.98 -17.33
CA ALA A 87 0.57 -3.64 -16.82
C ALA A 87 1.74 -2.66 -16.72
N SER A 88 1.92 -1.79 -17.73
CA SER A 88 2.96 -0.75 -17.72
C SER A 88 2.76 0.23 -16.57
N LEU A 89 1.54 0.73 -16.36
CA LEU A 89 1.21 1.62 -15.24
C LEU A 89 1.50 0.94 -13.89
N ILE A 90 1.07 -0.30 -13.70
CA ILE A 90 1.25 -1.04 -12.44
C ILE A 90 2.74 -1.33 -12.19
N VAL A 91 3.52 -1.67 -13.22
CA VAL A 91 4.96 -1.92 -13.09
C VAL A 91 5.71 -0.64 -12.74
N MET A 92 5.37 0.50 -13.36
CA MET A 92 5.93 1.80 -13.01
C MET A 92 5.56 2.21 -11.58
N GLY A 93 4.29 2.07 -11.21
CA GLY A 93 3.79 2.34 -9.85
C GLY A 93 4.43 1.43 -8.81
N GLY A 94 4.61 0.15 -9.14
CA GLY A 94 5.31 -0.83 -8.32
C GLY A 94 6.80 -0.52 -8.17
N LEU A 95 7.46 -0.02 -9.22
CA LEU A 95 8.86 0.39 -9.15
C LEU A 95 9.00 1.60 -8.22
N ALA A 96 8.13 2.59 -8.38
CA ALA A 96 8.01 3.72 -7.47
C ALA A 96 7.80 3.25 -6.02
N PHE A 97 6.86 2.31 -5.80
CA PHE A 97 6.61 1.70 -4.48
C PHE A 97 7.87 1.06 -3.89
N ASN A 98 8.64 0.37 -4.73
CA ASN A 98 9.85 -0.30 -4.30
C ASN A 98 10.97 0.68 -3.94
N ILE A 99 11.12 1.78 -4.68
CA ILE A 99 12.04 2.87 -4.33
C ILE A 99 11.70 3.39 -2.93
N GLY A 100 10.41 3.61 -2.65
CA GLY A 100 9.92 3.97 -1.32
C GLY A 100 10.27 2.92 -0.27
N ASN A 101 9.98 1.64 -0.53
CA ASN A 101 10.23 0.55 0.43
C ASN A 101 11.71 0.41 0.81
N VAL A 102 12.61 0.48 -0.17
CA VAL A 102 14.06 0.49 0.06
C VAL A 102 14.45 1.73 0.89
N GLY A 103 13.79 2.86 0.64
CA GLY A 103 13.94 4.09 1.44
C GLY A 103 13.55 3.89 2.90
N GLY A 104 12.42 3.23 3.14
CA GLY A 104 11.98 2.83 4.49
C GLY A 104 12.97 1.89 5.18
N ALA A 105 13.58 0.96 4.44
CA ALA A 105 14.61 0.08 5.02
C ALA A 105 15.86 0.89 5.39
N GLY A 106 16.26 1.85 4.54
CA GLY A 106 17.32 2.80 4.83
C GLY A 106 17.05 3.63 6.10
N LEU A 107 15.85 4.18 6.23
CA LEU A 107 15.41 4.88 7.44
C LEU A 107 15.43 3.99 8.67
N GLY A 108 15.03 2.72 8.53
CA GLY A 108 15.11 1.73 9.61
C GLY A 108 16.53 1.53 10.11
N LEU A 109 17.49 1.27 9.22
CA LEU A 109 18.90 1.12 9.62
C LEU A 109 19.50 2.42 10.14
N ASN A 110 19.07 3.58 9.64
CA ASN A 110 19.44 4.87 10.21
C ASN A 110 18.95 5.01 11.66
N SER A 111 17.72 4.59 11.95
CA SER A 111 17.14 4.64 13.30
C SER A 111 17.83 3.66 14.28
N ILE A 112 18.30 2.50 13.78
CA ILE A 112 18.96 1.47 14.61
C ILE A 112 20.44 1.81 14.86
N PHE A 113 21.18 2.19 13.81
CA PHE A 113 22.64 2.26 13.82
C PHE A 113 23.19 3.67 13.58
N GLY A 114 22.36 4.65 13.27
CA GLY A 114 22.79 6.02 12.95
C GLY A 114 23.49 6.16 11.59
N ILE A 115 23.53 5.12 10.75
CA ILE A 115 24.17 5.16 9.42
C ILE A 115 23.34 5.99 8.44
N ALA A 116 23.95 6.54 7.39
CA ALA A 116 23.21 7.27 6.36
C ALA A 116 22.12 6.40 5.71
N SER A 117 20.93 6.97 5.50
CA SER A 117 19.76 6.24 5.00
C SER A 117 20.00 5.62 3.62
N GLU A 118 20.77 6.29 2.76
CA GLU A 118 21.16 5.80 1.44
C GLU A 118 22.08 4.57 1.55
N THR A 119 23.03 4.59 2.47
CA THR A 119 23.88 3.41 2.77
C THR A 119 23.05 2.27 3.34
N GLY A 120 22.14 2.57 4.27
CA GLY A 120 21.21 1.59 4.82
C GLY A 120 20.30 0.97 3.75
N ALA A 121 19.86 1.77 2.77
CA ALA A 121 19.10 1.32 1.62
C ALA A 121 19.87 0.33 0.75
N VAL A 122 21.15 0.61 0.44
CA VAL A 122 22.02 -0.31 -0.32
C VAL A 122 22.19 -1.63 0.40
N ILE A 123 22.52 -1.59 1.70
CA ILE A 123 22.66 -2.80 2.53
C ILE A 123 21.36 -3.61 2.51
N SER A 124 20.23 -2.93 2.70
CA SER A 124 18.91 -3.56 2.71
C SER A 124 18.51 -4.17 1.37
N GLY A 125 18.85 -3.51 0.26
CA GLY A 125 18.63 -4.04 -1.09
C GLY A 125 19.42 -5.33 -1.35
N ILE A 126 20.69 -5.38 -0.90
CA ILE A 126 21.51 -6.60 -0.96
C ILE A 126 20.88 -7.71 -0.10
N ILE A 127 20.48 -7.40 1.14
CA ILE A 127 19.82 -8.37 2.02
C ILE A 127 18.53 -8.90 1.39
N ALA A 128 17.70 -8.03 0.79
CA ALA A 128 16.47 -8.43 0.13
C ALA A 128 16.73 -9.41 -1.03
N ILE A 129 17.77 -9.18 -1.84
CA ILE A 129 18.19 -10.08 -2.92
C ILE A 129 18.65 -11.44 -2.35
N LEU A 130 19.47 -11.43 -1.29
CA LEU A 130 19.96 -12.65 -0.66
C LEU A 130 18.82 -13.48 -0.06
N ILE A 131 17.85 -12.83 0.57
CA ILE A 131 16.63 -13.48 1.10
C ILE A 131 15.80 -14.05 -0.05
N PHE A 132 15.58 -13.28 -1.11
CA PHE A 132 14.82 -13.74 -2.28
C PHE A 132 15.43 -15.00 -2.93
N LEU A 133 16.76 -15.07 -2.99
CA LEU A 133 17.48 -16.20 -3.57
C LEU A 133 17.41 -17.47 -2.70
N ARG A 134 17.11 -17.36 -1.40
CA ARG A 134 17.04 -18.50 -0.47
C ARG A 134 15.62 -18.72 0.04
N LYS A 135 15.00 -19.82 -0.39
CA LYS A 135 13.62 -20.17 0.01
C LYS A 135 13.43 -20.23 1.53
N GLU A 136 14.39 -20.79 2.25
CA GLU A 136 14.34 -20.90 3.72
C GLU A 136 14.42 -19.53 4.40
N ALA A 137 15.22 -18.61 3.84
CA ALA A 137 15.33 -17.25 4.34
C ALA A 137 14.03 -16.47 4.15
N GLY A 138 13.30 -16.70 3.05
CA GLY A 138 11.98 -16.10 2.82
C GLY A 138 10.96 -16.50 3.89
N LEU A 139 10.85 -17.79 4.21
CA LEU A 139 9.96 -18.29 5.27
C LEU A 139 10.28 -17.72 6.65
N LEU A 140 11.57 -17.60 6.97
CA LEU A 140 12.04 -17.00 8.22
C LEU A 140 11.72 -15.50 8.26
N MET A 141 11.96 -14.80 7.15
CA MET A 141 11.67 -13.38 7.03
C MET A 141 10.18 -13.08 7.17
N ASP A 142 9.31 -13.91 6.57
CA ASP A 142 7.85 -13.77 6.70
C ASP A 142 7.41 -13.89 8.17
N ARG A 143 7.95 -14.87 8.91
CA ARG A 143 7.67 -15.03 10.35
C ARG A 143 8.23 -13.87 11.18
N PHE A 144 9.44 -13.41 10.85
CA PHE A 144 10.05 -12.27 11.52
C PHE A 144 9.25 -10.99 11.30
N ALA A 145 8.84 -10.70 10.07
CA ALA A 145 8.00 -9.55 9.75
C ALA A 145 6.62 -9.65 10.41
N GLN A 146 6.04 -10.85 10.49
CA GLN A 146 4.79 -11.06 11.23
C GLN A 146 4.95 -10.72 12.72
N LEU A 147 6.01 -11.21 13.37
CA LEU A 147 6.31 -10.87 14.76
C LEU A 147 6.53 -9.36 14.94
N MET A 148 7.32 -8.74 14.06
CA MET A 148 7.56 -7.30 14.08
C MET A 148 6.28 -6.50 13.83
N GLY A 149 5.35 -7.01 13.02
CA GLY A 149 4.03 -6.44 12.84
C GLY A 149 3.21 -6.41 14.13
N PHE A 150 3.20 -7.51 14.90
CA PHE A 150 2.56 -7.53 16.22
C PHE A 150 3.21 -6.56 17.20
N ILE A 151 4.55 -6.50 17.21
CA ILE A 151 5.30 -5.54 18.03
C ILE A 151 4.97 -4.11 17.62
N MET A 152 4.86 -3.82 16.32
CA MET A 152 4.47 -2.51 15.80
C MET A 152 3.10 -2.09 16.33
N ILE A 153 2.13 -3.00 16.29
CA ILE A 153 0.77 -2.75 16.80
C ILE A 153 0.83 -2.40 18.29
N ALA A 154 1.48 -3.23 19.09
CA ALA A 154 1.61 -3.03 20.53
C ALA A 154 2.33 -1.71 20.87
N LEU A 155 3.43 -1.43 20.17
CA LEU A 155 4.21 -0.21 20.34
C LEU A 155 3.39 1.03 19.96
N THR A 156 2.71 1.01 18.82
CA THR A 156 1.90 2.16 18.37
C THR A 156 0.72 2.42 19.30
N LEU A 157 0.06 1.37 19.81
CA LEU A 157 -0.98 1.50 20.83
C LEU A 157 -0.43 2.12 22.12
N TYR A 158 0.73 1.62 22.58
CA TYR A 158 1.39 2.16 23.77
C TYR A 158 1.71 3.65 23.59
N VAL A 159 2.30 4.04 22.46
CA VAL A 159 2.58 5.44 22.13
C VAL A 159 1.29 6.25 22.08
N MET A 160 0.26 5.79 21.37
CA MET A 160 -1.04 6.46 21.28
C MET A 160 -1.65 6.76 22.65
N PHE A 161 -1.62 5.82 23.60
CA PHE A 161 -2.14 6.09 24.94
C PHE A 161 -1.25 7.03 25.74
N LYS A 162 0.07 6.93 25.59
CA LYS A 162 1.03 7.78 26.32
C LYS A 162 1.12 9.21 25.81
N THR A 163 0.83 9.45 24.53
CA THR A 163 0.85 10.80 23.98
C THR A 163 -0.38 11.61 24.36
N GLU A 164 -1.42 10.98 24.93
CA GLU A 164 -2.69 11.61 25.33
C GLU A 164 -3.27 12.52 24.23
N PRO A 165 -3.56 11.96 23.04
CA PRO A 165 -4.01 12.75 21.92
C PRO A 165 -5.38 13.38 22.19
N PRO A 166 -5.69 14.52 21.54
CA PRO A 166 -7.00 15.15 21.65
C PRO A 166 -8.05 14.35 20.84
N VAL A 167 -8.47 13.19 21.37
CA VAL A 167 -9.35 12.23 20.67
C VAL A 167 -10.71 12.84 20.32
N VAL A 168 -11.27 13.68 21.20
CA VAL A 168 -12.56 14.35 20.95
C VAL A 168 -12.46 15.28 19.75
N GLU A 169 -11.40 16.09 19.69
CA GLU A 169 -11.15 16.99 18.57
C GLU A 169 -10.90 16.20 17.28
N ALA A 170 -10.09 15.14 17.35
CA ALA A 170 -9.85 14.26 16.21
C ALA A 170 -11.15 13.64 15.67
N ALA A 171 -12.03 13.17 16.55
CA ALA A 171 -13.33 12.61 16.17
C ALA A 171 -14.24 13.69 15.55
N TYR A 172 -14.28 14.89 16.10
CA TYR A 172 -15.06 16.00 15.56
C TYR A 172 -14.56 16.42 14.16
N ARG A 173 -13.26 16.65 14.02
CA ARG A 173 -12.63 17.06 12.75
C ARG A 173 -12.58 15.98 11.68
N THR A 174 -12.80 14.73 12.06
CA THR A 174 -13.02 13.63 11.11
C THR A 174 -14.28 13.85 10.28
N PHE A 175 -15.31 14.50 10.82
CA PHE A 175 -16.55 14.81 10.09
C PHE A 175 -16.63 16.27 9.65
N ILE A 176 -16.01 17.19 10.39
CA ILE A 176 -16.01 18.63 10.11
C ILE A 176 -14.56 19.14 10.07
N PRO A 177 -13.80 18.85 9.00
CA PRO A 177 -12.40 19.27 8.89
C PRO A 177 -12.28 20.79 8.71
N GLU A 178 -11.18 21.37 9.20
CA GLU A 178 -10.83 22.78 8.90
C GLU A 178 -10.13 22.90 7.55
N GLN A 179 -9.37 21.87 7.18
CA GLN A 179 -8.58 21.84 5.97
C GLN A 179 -8.78 20.52 5.25
N VAL A 180 -8.89 20.58 3.92
CA VAL A 180 -8.98 19.41 3.06
C VAL A 180 -7.87 19.51 2.02
N ASP A 181 -6.97 18.52 2.02
CA ASP A 181 -5.87 18.44 1.08
C ASP A 181 -6.11 17.30 0.07
N PRO A 182 -6.35 17.63 -1.22
CA PRO A 182 -6.48 16.64 -2.29
C PRO A 182 -5.28 15.72 -2.42
N ILE A 183 -4.06 16.24 -2.20
CA ILE A 183 -2.83 15.45 -2.28
C ILE A 183 -2.86 14.40 -1.17
N ALA A 184 -3.15 14.79 0.08
CA ALA A 184 -3.26 13.85 1.19
C ALA A 184 -4.27 12.72 0.91
N ILE A 185 -5.44 13.03 0.35
CA ILE A 185 -6.45 12.02 -0.02
C ILE A 185 -5.90 11.06 -1.09
N VAL A 186 -5.34 11.60 -2.18
CA VAL A 186 -4.80 10.78 -3.28
C VAL A 186 -3.64 9.91 -2.79
N THR A 187 -2.76 10.46 -1.95
CA THR A 187 -1.62 9.75 -1.38
C THR A 187 -2.06 8.61 -0.47
N LEU A 188 -3.05 8.83 0.41
CA LEU A 188 -3.52 7.80 1.34
C LEU A 188 -4.24 6.65 0.62
N VAL A 189 -5.11 6.98 -0.33
CA VAL A 189 -5.80 5.99 -1.16
C VAL A 189 -4.77 5.23 -2.00
N GLY A 190 -3.83 5.93 -2.62
CA GLY A 190 -2.74 5.33 -3.39
C GLY A 190 -1.81 4.43 -2.57
N GLY A 191 -1.54 4.79 -1.33
CA GLY A 191 -0.76 3.98 -0.39
C GLY A 191 -1.49 2.72 0.12
N THR A 192 -2.82 2.64 -0.02
CA THR A 192 -3.63 1.54 0.53
C THR A 192 -4.18 0.62 -0.55
N VAL A 193 -4.68 1.19 -1.64
CA VAL A 193 -5.30 0.47 -2.76
C VAL A 193 -4.79 0.97 -4.12
N GLY A 194 -3.61 1.60 -4.18
CA GLY A 194 -3.00 2.01 -5.44
C GLY A 194 -2.05 0.96 -6.03
N GLY A 195 -1.78 1.10 -7.33
CA GLY A 195 -0.80 0.29 -8.05
C GLY A 195 -1.04 -1.22 -7.92
N TYR A 196 -0.01 -1.96 -7.50
CA TYR A 196 -0.08 -3.41 -7.36
C TYR A 196 -0.89 -3.88 -6.14
N ILE A 197 -1.03 -3.04 -5.10
CA ILE A 197 -1.65 -3.42 -3.81
C ILE A 197 -3.12 -3.76 -3.99
N THR A 198 -3.80 -3.05 -4.89
CA THR A 198 -5.20 -3.26 -5.25
C THR A 198 -5.47 -4.70 -5.70
N PHE A 199 -4.52 -5.28 -6.42
CA PHE A 199 -4.67 -6.57 -7.08
C PHE A 199 -3.99 -7.72 -6.35
N ALA A 200 -3.00 -7.44 -5.49
CA ALA A 200 -2.17 -8.45 -4.85
C ALA A 200 -3.00 -9.53 -4.13
N GLY A 201 -3.99 -9.12 -3.32
CA GLY A 201 -4.83 -10.09 -2.61
C GLY A 201 -5.79 -10.86 -3.53
N ALA A 202 -6.37 -10.21 -4.54
CA ALA A 202 -7.22 -10.90 -5.52
C ALA A 202 -6.44 -11.92 -6.35
N HIS A 203 -5.22 -11.58 -6.79
CA HIS A 203 -4.33 -12.52 -7.50
C HIS A 203 -3.88 -13.65 -6.59
N ARG A 204 -3.63 -13.37 -5.31
CA ARG A 204 -3.31 -14.42 -4.32
C ARG A 204 -4.46 -15.42 -4.14
N LEU A 205 -5.71 -14.95 -4.15
CA LEU A 205 -6.88 -15.82 -4.11
C LEU A 205 -6.97 -16.69 -5.37
N LEU A 206 -6.70 -16.13 -6.55
CA LEU A 206 -6.64 -16.87 -7.82
C LEU A 206 -5.53 -17.93 -7.79
N ASP A 207 -4.33 -17.57 -7.32
CA ASP A 207 -3.19 -18.49 -7.18
C ASP A 207 -3.51 -19.65 -6.20
N ALA A 208 -4.40 -19.43 -5.22
CA ALA A 208 -4.91 -20.46 -4.31
C ALA A 208 -6.10 -21.27 -4.87
N GLY A 209 -6.49 -21.04 -6.14
CA GLY A 209 -7.61 -21.70 -6.80
C GLY A 209 -8.99 -21.23 -6.33
N ILE A 210 -9.08 -20.10 -5.65
CA ILE A 210 -10.35 -19.48 -5.25
C ILE A 210 -10.80 -18.57 -6.38
N GLN A 211 -11.82 -19.02 -7.13
CA GLN A 211 -12.37 -18.30 -8.27
C GLN A 211 -13.86 -18.59 -8.48
N GLY A 212 -14.52 -17.76 -9.28
CA GLY A 212 -15.92 -17.90 -9.68
C GLY A 212 -16.92 -17.38 -8.64
N GLU A 213 -18.21 -17.42 -9.02
CA GLU A 213 -19.31 -16.77 -8.28
C GLU A 213 -19.52 -17.36 -6.87
N LYS A 214 -19.23 -18.65 -6.69
CA LYS A 214 -19.34 -19.34 -5.38
C LYS A 214 -18.36 -18.80 -4.31
N ALA A 215 -17.39 -17.97 -4.69
CA ALA A 215 -16.43 -17.37 -3.76
C ALA A 215 -16.81 -15.95 -3.31
N MET A 216 -17.86 -15.33 -3.87
CA MET A 216 -18.11 -13.88 -3.71
C MET A 216 -18.28 -13.41 -2.26
N ALA A 217 -18.93 -14.21 -1.41
CA ALA A 217 -19.11 -13.86 0.00
C ALA A 217 -17.77 -13.82 0.75
N GLU A 218 -16.93 -14.82 0.54
CA GLU A 218 -15.59 -14.91 1.15
C GLU A 218 -14.67 -13.81 0.64
N VAL A 219 -14.67 -13.56 -0.68
CA VAL A 219 -13.89 -12.50 -1.32
C VAL A 219 -14.26 -11.13 -0.76
N SER A 220 -15.56 -10.84 -0.64
CA SER A 220 -16.05 -9.56 -0.13
C SER A 220 -15.66 -9.35 1.34
N ARG A 221 -15.80 -10.40 2.16
CA ARG A 221 -15.36 -10.35 3.57
C ARG A 221 -13.86 -10.15 3.66
N SER A 222 -13.09 -10.84 2.81
CA SER A 222 -11.63 -10.74 2.75
C SER A 222 -11.17 -9.33 2.42
N SER A 223 -11.72 -8.74 1.35
CA SER A 223 -11.31 -7.41 0.88
C SER A 223 -11.63 -6.34 1.91
N VAL A 224 -12.83 -6.38 2.50
CA VAL A 224 -13.23 -5.41 3.55
C VAL A 224 -12.38 -5.60 4.80
N SER A 225 -12.14 -6.83 5.24
CA SER A 225 -11.30 -7.09 6.42
C SER A 225 -9.88 -6.55 6.24
N ALA A 226 -9.30 -6.71 5.05
CA ALA A 226 -7.98 -6.20 4.73
C ALA A 226 -7.90 -4.66 4.88
N ILE A 227 -8.89 -3.94 4.33
CA ILE A 227 -9.00 -2.49 4.49
C ILE A 227 -9.15 -2.13 5.96
N LEU A 228 -10.13 -2.70 6.67
CA LEU A 228 -10.39 -2.35 8.07
C LEU A 228 -9.20 -2.59 8.99
N ILE A 229 -8.41 -3.65 8.75
CA ILE A 229 -7.16 -3.90 9.49
C ILE A 229 -6.15 -2.75 9.25
N ALA A 230 -5.90 -2.41 7.99
CA ALA A 230 -5.00 -1.31 7.64
C ALA A 230 -5.50 0.05 8.18
N SER A 231 -6.80 0.31 8.07
CA SER A 231 -7.44 1.55 8.53
C SER A 231 -7.40 1.70 10.04
N THR A 232 -7.64 0.62 10.79
CA THR A 232 -7.56 0.63 12.26
C THR A 232 -6.16 1.04 12.69
N MET A 233 -5.13 0.44 12.08
CA MET A 233 -3.75 0.83 12.34
C MET A 233 -3.46 2.27 11.97
N ARG A 234 -4.15 2.82 10.96
CA ARG A 234 -3.92 4.20 10.53
C ARG A 234 -4.51 5.18 11.52
N VAL A 235 -5.69 4.89 12.06
CA VAL A 235 -6.31 5.69 13.12
C VAL A 235 -5.44 5.66 14.38
N VAL A 236 -4.96 4.49 14.79
CA VAL A 236 -4.07 4.37 15.96
C VAL A 236 -2.79 5.17 15.78
N LEU A 237 -2.14 5.05 14.62
CA LEU A 237 -0.92 5.80 14.33
C LEU A 237 -1.17 7.31 14.18
N PHE A 238 -2.27 7.71 13.54
CA PHE A 238 -2.68 9.11 13.44
C PHE A 238 -2.84 9.72 14.82
N LEU A 239 -3.55 9.05 15.73
CA LEU A 239 -3.71 9.51 17.10
C LEU A 239 -2.37 9.55 17.84
N ALA A 240 -1.50 8.54 17.66
CA ALA A 240 -0.14 8.55 18.23
C ALA A 240 0.66 9.78 17.80
N VAL A 241 0.68 10.09 16.51
CA VAL A 241 1.37 11.28 15.97
C VAL A 241 0.68 12.55 16.45
N LEU A 242 -0.65 12.63 16.38
CA LEU A 242 -1.43 13.82 16.75
C LEU A 242 -1.16 14.24 18.18
N GLY A 243 -1.04 13.29 19.11
CA GLY A 243 -0.73 13.59 20.51
C GLY A 243 0.64 14.24 20.70
N VAL A 244 1.59 14.01 19.79
CA VAL A 244 2.92 14.66 19.81
C VAL A 244 2.86 16.04 19.16
N VAL A 245 2.34 16.16 17.95
CA VAL A 245 2.27 17.47 17.26
C VAL A 245 1.32 18.44 17.93
N ALA A 246 0.23 17.99 18.57
CA ALA A 246 -0.68 18.85 19.34
C ALA A 246 0.00 19.45 20.59
N LYS A 247 1.08 18.82 21.08
CA LYS A 247 1.92 19.36 22.18
C LYS A 247 3.01 20.32 21.67
N GLY A 248 2.99 20.67 20.38
CA GLY A 248 3.97 21.58 19.77
C GLY A 248 5.34 20.96 19.51
N ILE A 249 5.46 19.63 19.58
CA ILE A 249 6.72 18.92 19.35
C ILE A 249 6.92 18.74 17.84
N PRO A 250 7.99 19.28 17.26
CA PRO A 250 8.25 19.15 15.83
C PRO A 250 8.65 17.71 15.48
N LEU A 251 8.12 17.20 14.36
CA LEU A 251 8.57 15.92 13.82
C LEU A 251 9.95 16.04 13.16
N ASN A 252 10.76 14.98 13.24
CA ASN A 252 12.02 14.87 12.53
C ASN A 252 11.75 14.91 11.01
N PRO A 253 12.23 15.94 10.27
CA PRO A 253 11.93 16.07 8.84
C PRO A 253 12.56 14.95 7.99
N LYS A 254 13.59 14.27 8.50
CA LYS A 254 14.23 13.14 7.81
C LYS A 254 13.47 11.83 8.01
N ASN A 255 12.78 11.67 9.14
CA ASN A 255 12.05 10.47 9.51
C ASN A 255 10.85 10.83 10.42
N PRO A 256 9.79 11.46 9.89
CA PRO A 256 8.72 12.03 10.72
C PRO A 256 7.95 10.96 11.50
N ALA A 257 7.93 9.72 11.01
CA ALA A 257 7.27 8.60 11.66
C ALA A 257 8.01 8.09 12.91
N GLU A 258 9.30 8.40 13.08
CA GLU A 258 10.12 7.97 14.23
C GLU A 258 9.80 8.77 15.50
N THR A 259 9.58 10.08 15.36
CA THR A 259 9.49 11.02 16.48
C THR A 259 8.46 10.64 17.55
N PRO A 260 7.25 10.13 17.24
CA PRO A 260 6.33 9.73 18.29
C PRO A 260 6.85 8.60 19.19
N PHE A 261 7.60 7.67 18.60
CA PHE A 261 8.17 6.53 19.32
C PHE A 261 9.37 6.97 20.16
N GLU A 262 10.24 7.82 19.60
CA GLU A 262 11.35 8.42 20.32
C GLU A 262 10.86 9.30 21.49
N TYR A 263 9.81 10.11 21.28
CA TYR A 263 9.26 10.98 22.31
C TYR A 263 8.76 10.20 23.53
N VAL A 264 8.07 9.07 23.32
CA VAL A 264 7.48 8.29 24.42
C VAL A 264 8.48 7.35 25.08
N ALA A 265 9.38 6.73 24.32
CA ALA A 265 10.25 5.65 24.79
C ALA A 265 11.76 5.96 24.65
N GLY A 266 12.12 7.20 24.35
CA GLY A 266 13.49 7.65 24.16
C GLY A 266 14.19 6.91 23.02
N HIS A 267 15.52 6.78 23.16
CA HIS A 267 16.36 6.08 22.19
C HIS A 267 15.95 4.60 21.99
N PHE A 268 15.41 3.95 23.02
CA PHE A 268 14.88 2.59 22.87
C PHE A 268 13.68 2.55 21.91
N GLY A 269 12.76 3.52 22.01
CA GLY A 269 11.64 3.67 21.08
C GLY A 269 12.08 3.88 19.64
N GLN A 270 13.12 4.70 19.46
CA GLN A 270 13.76 4.94 18.17
C GLN A 270 14.30 3.66 17.53
N ILE A 271 15.13 2.90 18.26
CA ILE A 271 15.70 1.64 17.77
C ILE A 271 14.59 0.63 17.46
N LEU A 272 13.61 0.48 18.36
CA LEU A 272 12.52 -0.47 18.18
C LEU A 272 11.67 -0.13 16.96
N PHE A 273 11.36 1.14 16.74
CA PHE A 273 10.73 1.63 15.51
C PHE A 273 11.58 1.27 14.28
N GLY A 274 12.89 1.51 14.36
CA GLY A 274 13.84 1.18 13.30
C GLY A 274 13.84 -0.28 12.89
N VAL A 275 13.87 -1.20 13.86
CA VAL A 275 13.80 -2.66 13.59
C VAL A 275 12.48 -3.04 12.92
N VAL A 276 11.38 -2.48 13.41
CA VAL A 276 10.04 -2.76 12.91
C VAL A 276 9.85 -2.27 11.47
N ILE A 277 10.20 -1.01 11.18
CA ILE A 277 10.06 -0.45 9.84
C ILE A 277 11.00 -1.14 8.86
N TRP A 278 12.21 -1.49 9.29
CA TRP A 278 13.16 -2.25 8.46
C TRP A 278 12.59 -3.62 8.09
N ALA A 279 12.05 -4.35 9.06
CA ALA A 279 11.45 -5.67 8.82
C ALA A 279 10.29 -5.60 7.82
N ALA A 280 9.37 -4.65 8.02
CA ALA A 280 8.25 -4.41 7.11
C ALA A 280 8.72 -4.03 5.70
N SER A 281 9.72 -3.14 5.61
CA SER A 281 10.31 -2.71 4.36
C SER A 281 10.91 -3.85 3.55
N ILE A 282 11.75 -4.72 4.15
CA ILE A 282 12.40 -5.82 3.43
C ILE A 282 11.37 -6.76 2.80
N THR A 283 10.33 -7.15 3.55
CA THR A 283 9.25 -7.98 3.00
C THR A 283 8.52 -7.29 1.87
N SER A 284 8.27 -5.98 1.99
CA SER A 284 7.60 -5.20 0.95
C SER A 284 8.48 -5.00 -0.29
N VAL A 285 9.82 -4.90 -0.13
CA VAL A 285 10.76 -4.82 -1.26
C VAL A 285 10.65 -6.07 -2.15
N ILE A 286 10.65 -7.25 -1.53
CA ILE A 286 10.54 -8.52 -2.25
C ILE A 286 9.14 -8.67 -2.85
N GLY A 287 8.10 -8.36 -2.08
CA GLY A 287 6.70 -8.49 -2.50
C GLY A 287 6.33 -7.58 -3.67
N ALA A 288 6.74 -6.31 -3.64
CA ALA A 288 6.48 -5.35 -4.71
C ALA A 288 7.20 -5.76 -6.00
N ALA A 289 8.48 -6.17 -5.92
CA ALA A 289 9.23 -6.65 -7.08
C ALA A 289 8.61 -7.92 -7.69
N TYR A 290 8.30 -8.92 -6.88
CA TYR A 290 7.66 -10.16 -7.32
C TYR A 290 6.32 -9.91 -8.01
N THR A 291 5.46 -9.09 -7.38
CA THR A 291 4.11 -8.84 -7.88
C THR A 291 4.16 -8.05 -9.18
N SER A 292 4.97 -6.98 -9.24
CA SER A 292 5.13 -6.15 -10.44
C SER A 292 5.64 -6.95 -11.63
N VAL A 293 6.66 -7.80 -11.44
CA VAL A 293 7.16 -8.66 -12.51
C VAL A 293 6.07 -9.65 -12.97
N SER A 294 5.24 -10.17 -12.06
CA SER A 294 4.16 -11.11 -12.40
C SER A 294 3.00 -10.50 -13.22
N PHE A 295 2.91 -9.18 -13.32
CA PHE A 295 1.98 -8.52 -14.25
C PHE A 295 2.48 -8.58 -15.70
N LEU A 296 3.79 -8.73 -15.90
CA LEU A 296 4.40 -8.81 -17.23
C LEU A 296 4.50 -10.25 -17.74
N THR A 297 4.42 -11.25 -16.87
CA THR A 297 4.67 -12.64 -17.24
C THR A 297 3.62 -13.21 -18.19
N SER A 298 2.34 -12.83 -18.06
CA SER A 298 1.30 -13.26 -19.02
C SER A 298 1.40 -12.56 -20.37
N LEU A 299 2.11 -11.42 -20.44
CA LEU A 299 2.24 -10.59 -21.64
C LEU A 299 3.56 -10.82 -22.39
N CYS A 300 4.60 -11.34 -21.72
CA CYS A 300 5.95 -11.50 -22.25
C CYS A 300 6.58 -12.83 -21.78
N PRO A 301 6.57 -13.89 -22.63
CA PRO A 301 7.11 -15.21 -22.27
C PRO A 301 8.59 -15.20 -21.85
N THR A 302 9.40 -14.28 -22.40
CA THR A 302 10.81 -14.10 -22.04
C THR A 302 10.99 -13.67 -20.58
N ILE A 303 10.05 -12.88 -20.04
CA ILE A 303 10.08 -12.43 -18.65
C ILE A 303 9.76 -13.60 -17.72
N GLU A 304 8.79 -14.45 -18.08
CA GLU A 304 8.46 -15.64 -17.31
C GLU A 304 9.64 -16.61 -17.21
N ARG A 305 10.35 -16.86 -18.33
CA ARG A 305 11.53 -17.75 -18.35
C ARG A 305 12.66 -17.25 -17.44
N ASN A 306 12.83 -15.94 -17.32
CA ASN A 306 13.93 -15.30 -16.58
C ASN A 306 13.43 -14.53 -15.35
N ARG A 307 12.30 -14.95 -14.76
CA ARG A 307 11.56 -14.19 -13.75
C ARG A 307 12.40 -13.72 -12.57
N ASN A 308 13.28 -14.59 -12.06
CA ASN A 308 14.16 -14.25 -10.93
C ASN A 308 15.13 -13.12 -11.27
N CYS A 309 15.69 -13.12 -12.49
CA CYS A 309 16.58 -12.05 -12.94
C CYS A 309 15.85 -10.71 -13.02
N TRP A 310 14.60 -10.70 -13.48
CA TRP A 310 13.77 -9.49 -13.52
C TRP A 310 13.42 -8.97 -12.12
N ILE A 311 13.11 -9.86 -11.17
CA ILE A 311 12.86 -9.47 -9.78
C ILE A 311 14.10 -8.84 -9.15
N ILE A 312 15.27 -9.46 -9.33
CA ILE A 312 16.55 -8.92 -8.83
C ILE A 312 16.85 -7.58 -9.50
N GLY A 313 16.71 -7.48 -10.83
CA GLY A 313 16.88 -6.23 -11.56
C GLY A 313 15.96 -5.13 -11.06
N PHE A 314 14.72 -5.45 -10.73
CA PHE A 314 13.75 -4.50 -10.16
C PHE A 314 14.22 -3.94 -8.80
N ILE A 315 14.72 -4.81 -7.92
CA ILE A 315 15.28 -4.39 -6.62
C ILE A 315 16.52 -3.51 -6.84
N VAL A 316 17.44 -3.93 -7.70
CA VAL A 316 18.66 -3.17 -8.02
C VAL A 316 18.32 -1.78 -8.58
N VAL A 317 17.44 -1.70 -9.57
CA VAL A 317 17.04 -0.42 -10.18
C VAL A 317 16.37 0.48 -9.15
N SER A 318 15.42 -0.04 -8.36
CA SER A 318 14.75 0.76 -7.33
C SER A 318 15.72 1.28 -6.26
N THR A 319 16.70 0.46 -5.86
CA THR A 319 17.73 0.85 -4.90
C THR A 319 18.64 1.92 -5.49
N ALA A 320 19.08 1.75 -6.75
CA ALA A 320 19.92 2.72 -7.43
C ALA A 320 19.20 4.07 -7.58
N VAL A 321 17.94 4.07 -8.03
CA VAL A 321 17.15 5.30 -8.18
C VAL A 321 16.98 6.01 -6.85
N LEU A 322 16.70 5.29 -5.77
CA LEU A 322 16.60 5.88 -4.43
C LEU A 322 17.91 6.54 -4.02
N VAL A 323 19.05 5.87 -4.19
CA VAL A 323 20.36 6.40 -3.81
C VAL A 323 20.72 7.65 -4.64
N THR A 324 20.31 7.71 -5.91
CA THR A 324 20.54 8.90 -6.75
C THR A 324 19.61 10.07 -6.42
N VAL A 325 18.35 9.80 -6.07
CA VAL A 325 17.36 10.85 -5.76
C VAL A 325 17.52 11.36 -4.32
N GLY A 326 17.85 10.47 -3.38
CA GLY A 326 17.91 10.76 -1.95
C GLY A 326 16.53 11.06 -1.33
N LYS A 327 16.54 11.63 -0.13
CA LYS A 327 15.33 12.05 0.63
C LYS A 327 14.26 10.94 0.77
N PRO A 328 14.58 9.80 1.42
CA PRO A 328 13.68 8.65 1.52
C PRO A 328 12.26 8.96 2.01
N ALA A 329 12.09 9.84 3.00
CA ALA A 329 10.77 10.21 3.53
C ALA A 329 9.90 10.94 2.48
N ALA A 330 10.48 11.85 1.71
CA ALA A 330 9.76 12.56 0.65
C ALA A 330 9.36 11.60 -0.48
N VAL A 331 10.27 10.67 -0.84
CA VAL A 331 9.99 9.62 -1.82
C VAL A 331 8.81 8.75 -1.37
N LEU A 332 8.78 8.33 -0.09
CA LEU A 332 7.69 7.53 0.47
C LEU A 332 6.31 8.21 0.36
N VAL A 333 6.24 9.53 0.51
CA VAL A 333 5.00 10.30 0.31
C VAL A 333 4.65 10.37 -1.17
N PHE A 334 5.60 10.80 -2.02
CA PHE A 334 5.38 11.00 -3.46
C PHE A 334 4.90 9.73 -4.18
N VAL A 335 5.49 8.59 -3.81
CA VAL A 335 5.16 7.29 -4.38
C VAL A 335 3.73 6.85 -4.05
N GLY A 336 3.22 7.19 -2.87
CA GLY A 336 1.80 6.99 -2.53
C GLY A 336 0.91 7.80 -3.47
N THR A 337 1.27 9.05 -3.73
CA THR A 337 0.55 9.93 -4.67
C THR A 337 0.52 9.33 -6.07
N LEU A 338 1.69 8.93 -6.63
CA LEU A 338 1.77 8.31 -7.96
C LEU A 338 0.84 7.10 -8.10
N ASN A 339 0.78 6.25 -7.08
CA ASN A 339 -0.10 5.08 -7.10
C ASN A 339 -1.58 5.43 -6.98
N GLY A 340 -1.91 6.55 -6.31
CA GLY A 340 -3.26 7.11 -6.28
C GLY A 340 -3.71 7.62 -7.65
N LEU A 341 -2.80 8.17 -8.46
CA LEU A 341 -3.08 8.61 -9.84
C LEU A 341 -3.42 7.44 -10.78
N ILE A 342 -2.87 6.25 -10.53
CA ILE A 342 -3.09 5.04 -11.35
C ILE A 342 -4.46 4.41 -11.08
N LEU A 343 -4.96 4.50 -9.84
CA LEU A 343 -6.18 3.84 -9.39
C LEU A 343 -7.42 4.09 -10.27
N PRO A 344 -7.80 5.33 -10.64
CA PRO A 344 -9.03 5.56 -11.41
C PRO A 344 -8.99 4.86 -12.77
N ILE A 345 -7.82 4.79 -13.42
CA ILE A 345 -7.62 4.09 -14.70
C ILE A 345 -7.80 2.58 -14.50
N ALA A 346 -7.11 2.03 -13.50
CA ALA A 346 -7.14 0.61 -13.18
C ALA A 346 -8.56 0.15 -12.80
N LEU A 347 -9.24 0.88 -11.93
CA LEU A 347 -10.60 0.57 -11.49
C LEU A 347 -11.62 0.70 -12.63
N ALA A 348 -11.52 1.74 -13.47
CA ALA A 348 -12.41 1.92 -14.61
C ALA A 348 -12.34 0.75 -15.60
N LEU A 349 -11.13 0.29 -15.96
CA LEU A 349 -10.95 -0.87 -16.84
C LEU A 349 -11.61 -2.13 -16.28
N ILE A 350 -11.48 -2.36 -14.96
CA ILE A 350 -12.08 -3.52 -14.31
C ILE A 350 -13.61 -3.38 -14.21
N LEU A 351 -14.14 -2.19 -13.89
CA LEU A 351 -15.59 -1.95 -13.85
C LEU A 351 -16.26 -2.13 -15.22
N LEU A 352 -15.58 -1.74 -16.31
CA LEU A 352 -16.07 -1.97 -17.67
C LEU A 352 -16.15 -3.46 -18.02
N ALA A 353 -15.39 -4.33 -17.34
CA ALA A 353 -15.50 -5.78 -17.48
C ALA A 353 -16.68 -6.37 -16.70
N ALA A 354 -17.21 -5.69 -15.69
CA ALA A 354 -18.16 -6.22 -14.71
C ALA A 354 -19.48 -6.75 -15.30
N TYR A 355 -19.86 -6.25 -16.48
CA TYR A 355 -21.10 -6.62 -17.18
C TYR A 355 -20.85 -7.24 -18.56
N ARG A 356 -19.60 -7.61 -18.87
CA ARG A 356 -19.24 -8.27 -20.13
C ARG A 356 -19.32 -9.79 -19.97
N SER A 357 -20.33 -10.41 -20.58
CA SER A 357 -20.60 -11.86 -20.46
C SER A 357 -19.43 -12.74 -20.94
N ASN A 358 -18.64 -12.27 -21.92
CA ASN A 358 -17.42 -12.96 -22.37
C ASN A 358 -16.26 -12.92 -21.36
N ILE A 359 -16.36 -12.12 -20.30
CA ILE A 359 -15.34 -12.00 -19.23
C ILE A 359 -15.85 -12.61 -17.92
N VAL A 360 -17.04 -12.19 -17.46
CA VAL A 360 -17.58 -12.59 -16.15
C VAL A 360 -18.60 -13.73 -16.23
N GLY A 361 -18.92 -14.22 -17.43
CA GLY A 361 -19.88 -15.31 -17.64
C GLY A 361 -21.30 -14.89 -17.26
N SER A 362 -21.96 -15.73 -16.45
CA SER A 362 -23.34 -15.50 -15.96
C SER A 362 -23.43 -14.57 -14.75
N TYR A 363 -22.28 -14.15 -14.19
CA TYR A 363 -22.26 -13.33 -12.99
C TYR A 363 -22.90 -11.96 -13.24
N LYS A 364 -23.79 -11.56 -12.34
CA LYS A 364 -24.39 -10.22 -12.33
C LYS A 364 -23.76 -9.40 -11.22
N HIS A 365 -22.91 -8.46 -11.59
CA HIS A 365 -22.31 -7.56 -10.62
C HIS A 365 -23.41 -6.69 -9.95
N PRO A 366 -23.45 -6.58 -8.61
CA PRO A 366 -24.44 -5.76 -7.93
C PRO A 366 -24.36 -4.29 -8.33
N ILE A 367 -25.48 -3.68 -8.71
CA ILE A 367 -25.54 -2.29 -9.21
C ILE A 367 -25.02 -1.30 -8.17
N CYS A 368 -25.35 -1.50 -6.88
CA CYS A 368 -24.85 -0.63 -5.80
C CYS A 368 -23.31 -0.65 -5.69
N LEU A 369 -22.68 -1.83 -5.89
CA LEU A 369 -21.23 -1.94 -5.89
C LEU A 369 -20.63 -1.24 -7.11
N ALA A 370 -21.21 -1.45 -8.30
CA ALA A 370 -20.76 -0.76 -9.51
C ALA A 370 -20.88 0.76 -9.38
N PHE A 371 -21.98 1.27 -8.80
CA PHE A 371 -22.15 2.70 -8.52
C PHE A 371 -21.08 3.22 -7.58
N ALA A 372 -20.82 2.52 -6.46
CA ALA A 372 -19.74 2.87 -5.54
C ALA A 372 -18.37 2.86 -6.25
N GLY A 373 -18.12 1.90 -7.13
CA GLY A 373 -16.88 1.82 -7.91
C GLY A 373 -16.73 3.01 -8.86
N TRP A 374 -17.76 3.33 -9.64
CA TRP A 374 -17.73 4.49 -10.56
C TRP A 374 -17.62 5.81 -9.82
N PHE A 375 -18.27 5.93 -8.66
CA PHE A 375 -18.09 7.08 -7.77
C PHE A 375 -16.62 7.26 -7.35
N VAL A 376 -15.95 6.17 -6.96
CA VAL A 376 -14.51 6.19 -6.65
C VAL A 376 -13.68 6.60 -7.87
N VAL A 377 -13.97 6.06 -9.07
CA VAL A 377 -13.28 6.46 -10.31
C VAL A 377 -13.39 7.97 -10.53
N ILE A 378 -14.60 8.54 -10.43
CA ILE A 378 -14.84 9.97 -10.68
C ILE A 378 -14.12 10.83 -9.64
N ILE A 379 -14.27 10.53 -8.35
CA ILE A 379 -13.62 11.31 -7.29
C ILE A 379 -12.11 11.23 -7.43
N MET A 380 -11.55 10.03 -7.58
CA MET A 380 -10.11 9.87 -7.69
C MET A 380 -9.56 10.51 -8.96
N ALA A 381 -10.29 10.50 -10.08
CA ALA A 381 -9.90 11.22 -11.29
C ALA A 381 -9.85 12.74 -11.05
N ILE A 382 -10.86 13.32 -10.40
CA ILE A 382 -10.90 14.76 -10.07
C ILE A 382 -9.74 15.13 -9.13
N LEU A 383 -9.54 14.37 -8.06
CA LEU A 383 -8.48 14.64 -7.07
C LEU A 383 -7.08 14.44 -7.68
N SER A 384 -6.92 13.43 -8.53
CA SER A 384 -5.68 13.20 -9.30
C SER A 384 -5.39 14.36 -10.23
N GLY A 385 -6.39 14.87 -10.95
CA GLY A 385 -6.25 16.05 -11.80
C GLY A 385 -5.81 17.28 -11.03
N LYS A 386 -6.44 17.57 -9.87
CA LYS A 386 -6.03 18.67 -8.98
C LYS A 386 -4.59 18.50 -8.48
N THR A 387 -4.21 17.28 -8.12
CA THR A 387 -2.86 16.96 -7.63
C THR A 387 -1.81 17.19 -8.72
N ILE A 388 -2.07 16.77 -9.95
CA ILE A 388 -1.18 17.00 -11.10
C ILE A 388 -1.01 18.50 -11.35
N ILE A 389 -2.12 19.26 -11.37
CA ILE A 389 -2.07 20.72 -11.55
C ILE A 389 -1.19 21.37 -10.46
N SER A 390 -1.34 20.96 -9.21
CA SER A 390 -0.54 21.49 -8.09
C SER A 390 0.96 21.19 -8.23
N TYR A 391 1.34 20.00 -8.71
CA TYR A 391 2.75 19.67 -8.95
C TYR A 391 3.32 20.46 -10.13
N VAL A 392 2.56 20.57 -11.23
CA VAL A 392 2.99 21.32 -12.41
C VAL A 392 3.13 22.81 -12.08
N SER A 393 2.17 23.40 -11.37
CA SER A 393 2.24 24.82 -10.98
C SER A 393 3.44 25.11 -10.10
N SER A 394 3.76 24.21 -9.16
CA SER A 394 4.93 24.33 -8.26
C SER A 394 6.27 24.17 -8.97
N PHE A 395 6.28 23.56 -10.17
CA PHE A 395 7.49 23.40 -10.99
C PHE A 395 7.71 24.57 -11.96
N VAL A 396 6.64 25.30 -12.28
CA VAL A 396 6.65 26.46 -13.18
C VAL A 396 6.84 27.78 -12.41
N SER A 397 6.49 27.81 -11.13
CA SER A 397 6.80 28.89 -10.17
C SER A 397 8.20 28.72 -9.58
#